data_AF-A0A8B6GDR5-F1
#
_entry.id   AF-A0A8B6GDR5-F1
#
_cell.length_a   1.000
_cell.length_b   1.000
_cell.length_c   1.000
_cell.angle_alpha   90.00
_cell.angle_beta   90.00
_cell.angle_gamma   90.00
#
_symmetry.space_group_name_H-M   'P 1'
#
loop_
_entity.id
_entity.type
_entity.pdbx_description
1 polymer ?
#
loop_
_entity_poly.entity_id
_entity_poly.type
_entity_poly.pdbx_seq_one_letter_code
_entity_poly.pdbx_strand_id
1 'polypeptide(L)'
;IIEGGREGGSEKNWNGIIKHCTEFDGDTVLCRVCGDKASGFHYGVHACEGCKGFFRRSIQQKIQYRPCLKNQQCNIMRVNRNRCQYCRLKKCIAVGMSRD
;
A
#
# COMPACT_ATOMS: atom_id res chain seq x y z
N ILE A 1 16.87 14.54 41.98
CA ILE A 1 16.54 13.40 41.09
C ILE A 1 17.61 13.42 40.01
N ILE A 2 18.55 12.48 40.09
CA ILE A 2 19.76 12.39 39.26
C ILE A 2 19.38 11.92 37.85
N GLU A 3 20.07 12.43 36.82
CA GLU A 3 19.96 12.04 35.40
C GLU A 3 20.48 10.62 35.09
N GLY A 4 20.10 10.09 33.92
CA GLY A 4 20.72 8.91 33.27
C GLY A 4 19.72 7.75 33.09
N GLY A 5 19.58 7.08 31.95
CA GLY A 5 20.33 7.06 30.70
C GLY A 5 19.63 6.12 29.70
N ARG A 6 20.08 6.14 28.44
CA ARG A 6 19.74 5.15 27.39
C ARG A 6 20.25 3.75 27.77
N GLU A 7 19.58 2.71 27.27
CA GLU A 7 20.16 1.53 26.57
C GLU A 7 19.06 0.45 26.36
N GLY A 8 18.74 0.10 25.11
CA GLY A 8 19.08 -1.21 24.51
C GLY A 8 17.81 -2.09 24.50
N GLY A 9 17.41 -2.87 23.50
CA GLY A 9 18.03 -3.45 22.31
C GLY A 9 17.29 -4.78 22.08
N SER A 10 16.88 -5.10 20.85
CA SER A 10 16.82 -6.50 20.44
C SER A 10 17.00 -6.58 18.93
N GLU A 11 18.21 -6.98 18.58
CA GLU A 11 18.64 -7.43 17.28
C GLU A 11 18.05 -8.84 17.08
N LYS A 12 17.21 -9.04 16.07
CA LYS A 12 16.81 -10.38 15.63
C LYS A 12 16.99 -10.49 14.12
N ASN A 13 18.14 -11.05 13.77
CA ASN A 13 18.47 -11.56 12.46
C ASN A 13 17.74 -12.89 12.23
N TRP A 14 16.94 -12.99 11.16
CA TRP A 14 16.37 -14.25 10.66
C TRP A 14 16.63 -14.32 9.16
N ASN A 15 17.73 -14.98 8.80
CA ASN A 15 17.98 -15.73 7.56
C ASN A 15 17.19 -15.31 6.29
N GLY A 16 17.78 -14.43 5.47
CA GLY A 16 17.89 -14.64 4.02
C GLY A 16 16.64 -14.69 3.13
N ILE A 17 15.48 -14.13 3.52
CA ILE A 17 14.31 -14.02 2.62
C ILE A 17 13.84 -12.56 2.54
N ILE A 18 13.64 -12.09 1.31
CA ILE A 18 13.32 -10.73 0.85
C ILE A 18 12.56 -9.88 1.88
N LYS A 19 13.19 -8.77 2.34
CA LYS A 19 12.53 -7.67 3.05
C LYS A 19 11.49 -6.99 2.14
N HIS A 20 10.28 -7.54 2.08
CA HIS A 20 9.13 -6.77 1.67
C HIS A 20 8.67 -5.98 2.88
N CYS A 21 9.02 -4.70 2.97
CA CYS A 21 8.65 -3.82 4.09
C CYS A 21 7.14 -3.90 4.36
N THR A 22 6.76 -4.62 5.41
CA THR A 22 5.45 -4.54 6.04
C THR A 22 5.64 -3.62 7.23
N GLU A 23 5.26 -2.35 7.06
CA GLU A 23 5.14 -1.40 8.15
C GLU A 23 4.03 -1.90 9.09
N PHE A 24 4.40 -2.42 10.26
CA PHE A 24 3.49 -2.93 11.28
C PHE A 24 3.17 -1.81 12.26
N ASP A 25 1.97 -1.23 12.13
CA ASP A 25 1.34 -0.41 13.17
C ASP A 25 0.43 -1.34 13.99
N GLY A 26 0.99 -2.01 15.00
CA GLY A 26 0.34 -3.12 15.70
C GLY A 26 0.03 -4.31 14.77
N ASP A 27 -0.69 -5.32 15.24
CA ASP A 27 -0.99 -6.58 14.51
C ASP A 27 -1.81 -6.41 13.20
N THR A 28 -1.91 -5.19 12.65
CA THR A 28 -2.74 -4.88 11.49
C THR A 28 -1.93 -4.81 10.21
N VAL A 29 -2.29 -5.68 9.25
CA VAL A 29 -1.73 -5.63 7.89
C VAL A 29 -2.31 -4.43 7.12
N LEU A 30 -1.43 -3.65 6.49
CA LEU A 30 -1.80 -2.45 5.73
C LEU A 30 -1.94 -2.73 4.23
N CYS A 31 -2.83 -1.96 3.60
CA CYS A 31 -3.05 -1.96 2.16
C CYS A 31 -1.83 -1.40 1.44
N ARG A 32 -1.19 -2.23 0.60
CA ARG A 32 0.02 -1.87 -0.16
C ARG A 32 -0.16 -0.65 -1.07
N VAL A 33 -1.40 -0.32 -1.45
CA VAL A 33 -1.69 0.82 -2.33
C VAL A 33 -1.84 2.13 -1.56
N CYS A 34 -2.55 2.15 -0.43
CA CYS A 34 -2.97 3.42 0.21
C CYS A 34 -2.72 3.51 1.71
N GLY A 35 -2.12 2.48 2.32
CA GLY A 35 -1.84 2.43 3.76
C GLY A 35 -3.06 2.28 4.66
N ASP A 36 -4.27 2.14 4.10
CA ASP A 36 -5.48 1.83 4.87
C ASP A 36 -5.45 0.39 5.41
N LYS A 37 -6.25 0.06 6.42
CA LYS A 37 -6.36 -1.31 6.95
C LYS A 37 -6.72 -2.29 5.82
N ALA A 38 -5.88 -3.31 5.62
CA ALA A 38 -6.19 -4.35 4.65
C ALA A 38 -7.34 -5.22 5.16
N SER A 39 -8.23 -5.63 4.26
CA SER A 39 -9.28 -6.61 4.57
C SER A 39 -8.84 -8.03 4.24
N GLY A 40 -7.73 -8.20 3.54
CA GLY A 40 -7.20 -9.50 3.14
C GLY A 40 -6.24 -9.39 1.97
N PHE A 41 -6.01 -10.53 1.32
CA PHE A 41 -5.20 -10.64 0.11
C PHE A 41 -6.11 -10.62 -1.12
N HIS A 42 -6.00 -9.56 -1.93
CA HIS A 42 -6.85 -9.36 -3.12
C HIS A 42 -5.97 -9.05 -4.31
N TYR A 43 -6.19 -9.77 -5.42
CA TYR A 43 -5.48 -9.54 -6.67
C TYR A 43 -3.95 -9.61 -6.51
N GLY A 44 -3.44 -10.56 -5.71
CA GLY A 44 -1.99 -10.75 -5.53
C GLY A 44 -1.32 -9.88 -4.46
N VAL A 45 -2.05 -9.02 -3.73
CA VAL A 45 -1.47 -8.17 -2.67
C VAL A 45 -2.41 -7.98 -1.47
N HIS A 46 -1.86 -7.58 -0.32
CA HIS A 46 -2.68 -7.08 0.79
C HIS A 46 -3.32 -5.74 0.44
N ALA A 47 -4.66 -5.70 0.46
CA ALA A 47 -5.42 -4.54 0.04
C ALA A 47 -6.66 -4.29 0.91
N CYS A 48 -7.07 -3.03 1.00
CA CYS A 48 -8.35 -2.62 1.57
C CYS A 48 -9.49 -2.80 0.54
N GLU A 49 -10.75 -2.87 1.00
CA GLU A 49 -11.93 -2.97 0.14
C GLU A 49 -12.02 -1.84 -0.91
N GLY A 50 -11.57 -0.64 -0.55
CA GLY A 50 -11.56 0.51 -1.46
C GLY A 50 -10.65 0.30 -2.69
N CYS A 51 -9.45 -0.24 -2.49
CA CYS A 51 -8.52 -0.48 -3.60
C CYS A 51 -8.83 -1.77 -4.36
N LYS A 52 -9.32 -2.81 -3.69
CA LYS A 52 -9.89 -4.01 -4.31
C LYS A 52 -11.01 -3.66 -5.29
N GLY A 53 -12.04 -2.94 -4.83
CA GLY A 53 -13.18 -2.57 -5.66
C GLY A 53 -12.82 -1.59 -6.78
N PHE A 54 -11.90 -0.66 -6.51
CA PHE A 54 -11.37 0.24 -7.52
C PHE A 54 -10.67 -0.54 -8.64
N PHE A 55 -9.70 -1.38 -8.30
CA PHE A 55 -8.93 -2.17 -9.27
C PHE A 55 -9.84 -3.06 -10.11
N ARG A 56 -10.77 -3.78 -9.47
CA ARG A 56 -11.78 -4.62 -10.17
C ARG A 56 -12.54 -3.86 -11.25
N ARG A 57 -13.07 -2.67 -10.92
CA ARG A 57 -13.82 -1.87 -11.90
C ARG A 57 -12.92 -1.36 -13.02
N SER A 58 -11.73 -0.86 -12.67
CA SER A 58 -10.77 -0.35 -13.65
C SER A 58 -10.42 -1.40 -14.71
N ILE A 59 -10.13 -2.64 -14.31
CA ILE A 59 -9.74 -3.70 -15.24
C ILE A 59 -10.92 -4.31 -15.99
N GLN A 60 -12.06 -4.56 -15.33
CA GLN A 60 -13.22 -5.19 -15.97
C GLN A 60 -13.83 -4.30 -17.05
N GLN A 61 -13.93 -3.00 -16.78
CA GLN A 61 -14.50 -2.03 -17.73
C GLN A 61 -13.43 -1.39 -18.63
N LYS A 62 -12.16 -1.81 -18.51
CA LYS A 62 -11.02 -1.23 -19.24
C LYS A 62 -11.01 0.31 -19.19
N ILE A 63 -11.26 0.87 -18.00
CA ILE A 63 -11.46 2.31 -17.82
C ILE A 63 -10.16 3.06 -18.12
N GLN A 64 -10.22 3.98 -19.06
CA GLN A 64 -9.15 4.95 -19.33
C GLN A 64 -9.36 6.18 -18.45
N TYR A 65 -8.55 6.32 -17.39
CA TYR A 65 -8.60 7.50 -16.53
C TYR A 65 -7.93 8.71 -17.20
N ARG A 66 -8.43 9.91 -16.90
CA ARG A 66 -7.78 11.16 -17.34
C ARG A 66 -6.31 11.19 -16.89
N PRO A 67 -5.40 11.72 -17.73
CA PRO A 67 -4.00 11.86 -17.37
C PRO A 67 -3.80 12.60 -16.04
N CYS A 68 -2.79 12.20 -15.29
CA CYS A 68 -2.43 12.87 -14.05
C CYS A 68 -1.97 14.32 -14.32
N LEU A 69 -2.47 15.26 -13.52
CA LEU A 69 -2.07 16.68 -13.58
C LEU A 69 -0.79 17.01 -12.80
N LYS A 70 -0.25 16.05 -12.03
CA LYS A 70 0.92 16.21 -11.15
C LYS A 70 2.04 15.21 -11.49
N ASN A 71 2.45 15.20 -12.76
CA ASN A 71 3.59 14.42 -13.26
C ASN A 71 3.54 12.91 -12.96
N GLN A 72 2.34 12.36 -12.78
CA GLN A 72 2.13 10.95 -12.45
C GLN A 72 2.80 10.48 -11.14
N GLN A 73 3.05 11.40 -10.20
CA GLN A 73 3.75 11.15 -8.92
C GLN A 73 2.86 11.45 -7.70
N CYS A 74 1.53 11.38 -7.87
CA CYS A 74 0.62 11.60 -6.75
C CYS A 74 0.84 10.54 -5.67
N ASN A 75 1.13 10.97 -4.44
CA ASN A 75 1.13 10.08 -3.28
C ASN A 75 -0.31 9.60 -3.00
N ILE A 76 -0.49 8.28 -2.91
CA ILE A 76 -1.78 7.62 -2.68
C ILE A 76 -1.83 7.15 -1.23
N MET A 77 -2.66 7.83 -0.43
CA MET A 77 -2.93 7.57 0.99
C MET A 77 -4.44 7.45 1.23
N ARG A 78 -4.86 6.87 2.36
CA ARG A 78 -6.28 6.71 2.73
C ARG A 78 -7.12 7.97 2.47
N VAL A 79 -6.62 9.14 2.87
CA VAL A 79 -7.31 10.43 2.79
C VAL A 79 -7.40 11.03 1.38
N ASN A 80 -6.49 10.68 0.47
CA ASN A 80 -6.36 11.35 -0.82
C ASN A 80 -6.42 10.40 -2.03
N ARG A 81 -6.61 9.09 -1.81
CA ARG A 81 -6.60 8.05 -2.86
C ARG A 81 -7.61 8.28 -3.98
N ASN A 82 -8.66 9.09 -3.77
CA ASN A 82 -9.65 9.41 -4.80
C ASN A 82 -9.28 10.63 -5.67
N ARG A 83 -8.25 11.42 -5.30
CA ARG A 83 -7.89 12.65 -6.03
C ARG A 83 -7.32 12.40 -7.42
N CYS A 84 -6.63 11.29 -7.63
CA CYS A 84 -6.03 10.96 -8.92
C CYS A 84 -6.18 9.46 -9.21
N GLN A 85 -7.22 9.13 -9.98
CA GLN A 85 -7.52 7.75 -10.36
C GLN A 85 -6.42 7.13 -11.22
N TYR A 86 -5.81 7.92 -12.11
CA TYR A 86 -4.66 7.49 -12.91
C TYR A 86 -3.51 6.98 -12.03
N CYS A 87 -3.02 7.81 -11.10
CA CYS A 87 -1.93 7.42 -10.21
C CYS A 87 -2.33 6.29 -9.26
N ARG A 88 -3.60 6.23 -8.85
CA ARG A 88 -4.10 5.12 -8.03
C ARG A 88 -4.02 3.81 -8.79
N LEU A 89 -4.50 3.76 -10.03
CA LEU A 89 -4.43 2.54 -10.86
C LEU A 89 -2.99 2.17 -11.17
N LYS A 90 -2.16 3.16 -11.55
CA LYS A 90 -0.72 2.97 -11.76
C LYS A 90 -0.05 2.35 -10.53
N LYS A 91 -0.37 2.84 -9.32
CA LYS A 91 0.16 2.28 -8.06
C LYS A 91 -0.36 0.87 -7.79
N CYS A 92 -1.64 0.58 -8.05
CA CYS A 92 -2.17 -0.79 -7.94
C CYS A 92 -1.32 -1.78 -8.76
N ILE A 93 -1.06 -1.46 -10.02
CA ILE A 93 -0.24 -2.30 -10.91
C ILE A 93 1.20 -2.37 -10.40
N ALA A 94 1.78 -1.23 -10.02
CA ALA A 94 3.17 -1.15 -9.55
C ALA A 94 3.44 -1.96 -8.26
N VAL A 95 2.45 -2.12 -7.38
CA VAL A 95 2.58 -2.98 -6.18
C VAL A 95 2.31 -4.46 -6.46
N GLY A 96 1.96 -4.83 -7.70
CA GLY A 96 1.75 -6.21 -8.11
C GLY A 96 0.28 -6.64 -8.19
N MET A 97 -0.70 -5.73 -8.29
CA MET A 97 -2.08 -6.17 -8.51
C MET A 97 -2.26 -6.76 -9.90
N SER A 98 -2.69 -8.02 -9.97
CA SER A 98 -2.99 -8.76 -11.21
C SER A 98 -4.43 -9.26 -11.26
N ARG A 99 -4.95 -9.52 -12.47
CA ARG A 99 -6.23 -10.23 -12.64
C ARG A 99 -6.06 -11.75 -12.56
N ASP A 100 -4.85 -12.22 -12.83
CA ASP A 100 -4.45 -13.63 -12.88
C ASP A 100 -4.15 -14.16 -11.48
#